data_AF-A0A5C9B6S7-F1
#
_entry.id   AF-A0A5C9B6S7-F1
#
_cell.length_a   1.000
_cell.length_b   1.000
_cell.length_c   1.000
_cell.angle_alpha   90.00
_cell.angle_beta   90.00
_cell.angle_gamma   90.00
#
_symmetry.space_group_name_H-M   'P 1'
#
loop_
_entity.id
_entity.type
_entity.pdbx_description
1 polymer ?
#
loop_
_entity_poly.entity_id
_entity_poly.type
_entity_poly.pdbx_seq_one_letter_code
_entity_poly.pdbx_strand_id
1 'polypeptide(L)'
;MSVNTGPSLPEKAREFATLAHQRIDHRRKYTRQPYDEHLRAVAELVALVSDDPEMLAAAWLHDIVEDTPVTLDTVEAEFGPGVAGLVRELTDISRPGDGNRAARKAIDRRHLASASPRAKTIKLADLSDNARDIADADSRFARVFLEEMAALLEVLQEGDARMLARARKVLAQCQARLRAEDTEASESPESMAWRAEQLGAIRRQMRAFSVRDLASPLPSVDEDRPASEIARLAAEQGWTVLGLRRAGHVEIYARGEDLADGACAQAGRVILPEQLVDHTAPLSVMVHVLTRHEFAFVRLLGQVGGVLVRDDLHKPIGRMWLFGMVTLAELLISERIREIWPRGAWRGQLSAGRLDKALDLQGERARRGQSVGLLECLQLSDKLAILMQDPAQLAEFGYRSKRAAEANLRELESLRNHLAHSQDFVASHWQQIARMTRRFEEALMLDAGGALPDGG
;
A
#
# COMPACT_ATOMS: atom_id res chain seq x y z
N MET A 1 8.64 51.43 26.23
CA MET A 1 9.25 50.14 26.60
C MET A 1 9.86 49.56 25.33
N SER A 2 11.18 49.66 25.17
CA SER A 2 11.86 49.06 24.02
C SER A 2 11.76 47.54 24.15
N VAL A 3 11.07 46.90 23.21
CA VAL A 3 11.12 45.45 23.04
C VAL A 3 12.55 45.11 22.63
N ASN A 4 13.23 44.29 23.43
CA ASN A 4 14.57 43.81 23.12
C ASN A 4 14.46 42.90 21.88
N THR A 5 14.89 43.39 20.71
CA THR A 5 14.79 42.70 19.41
C THR A 5 16.01 41.82 19.10
N GLY A 6 16.73 41.36 20.12
CA GLY A 6 17.82 40.39 19.95
C GLY A 6 17.27 38.98 19.69
N PRO A 7 18.04 38.12 18.99
CA PRO A 7 17.65 36.71 18.82
C PRO A 7 17.53 36.03 20.17
N SER A 8 16.52 35.16 20.32
CA SER A 8 16.35 34.32 21.50
C SER A 8 17.53 33.36 21.67
N LEU A 9 17.72 32.83 22.89
CA LEU A 9 18.82 31.90 23.19
C LEU A 9 18.89 30.70 22.21
N PRO A 10 17.78 30.02 21.88
CA PRO A 10 17.79 28.94 20.89
C PRO A 10 18.09 29.41 19.46
N GLU A 11 17.65 30.62 19.06
CA GLU A 11 17.96 31.18 17.74
C GLU A 11 19.44 31.51 17.60
N LYS A 12 20.06 32.07 18.66
CA LYS A 12 21.51 32.30 18.72
C LYS A 12 22.27 30.97 18.61
N ALA A 13 21.83 29.94 19.33
CA ALA A 13 22.46 28.61 19.31
C ALA A 13 22.34 27.95 17.93
N ARG A 14 21.17 28.03 17.29
CA ARG A 14 20.95 27.57 15.91
C ARG A 14 21.94 28.21 14.95
N GLU A 15 22.04 29.53 14.95
CA GLU A 15 22.94 30.27 14.04
C GLU A 15 24.40 29.88 14.27
N PHE A 16 24.81 29.81 15.53
CA PHE A 16 26.16 29.42 15.91
C PHE A 16 26.52 28.00 15.47
N ALA A 17 25.67 27.02 15.77
CA ALA A 17 25.88 25.62 15.41
C ALA A 17 25.90 25.44 13.89
N THR A 18 24.94 26.04 13.19
CA THR A 18 24.85 26.00 11.72
C THR A 18 26.13 26.53 11.08
N LEU A 19 26.62 27.69 11.53
CA LEU A 19 27.86 28.28 11.01
C LEU A 19 29.09 27.42 11.31
N ALA A 20 29.19 26.85 12.52
CA ALA A 20 30.33 26.02 12.90
C ALA A 20 30.42 24.74 12.06
N HIS A 21 29.29 24.04 11.87
CA HIS A 21 29.23 22.82 11.06
C HIS A 21 29.41 23.13 9.56
N GLN A 22 28.91 24.26 9.05
CA GLN A 22 29.14 24.69 7.67
C GLN A 22 30.61 25.01 7.36
N ARG A 23 31.34 25.62 8.32
CA ARG A 23 32.76 25.98 8.13
C ARG A 23 33.68 24.78 7.87
N ILE A 24 33.28 23.61 8.31
CA ILE A 24 34.01 22.35 8.11
C ILE A 24 33.38 21.48 7.00
N ASP A 25 32.42 22.02 6.23
CA ASP A 25 31.59 21.27 5.25
C ASP A 25 31.02 19.98 5.86
N HIS A 26 30.53 20.05 7.10
CA HIS A 26 29.99 18.87 7.78
C HIS A 26 28.70 18.42 7.08
N ARG A 27 28.74 17.20 6.56
CA ARG A 27 27.61 16.54 5.91
C ARG A 27 27.30 15.24 6.63
N ARG A 28 26.02 14.85 6.63
CA ARG A 28 25.62 13.51 7.04
C ARG A 28 26.37 12.46 6.23
N LYS A 29 26.89 11.46 6.92
CA LYS A 29 27.70 10.37 6.35
C LYS A 29 27.01 9.66 5.18
N TYR A 30 25.68 9.53 5.22
CA TYR A 30 24.94 8.71 4.26
C TYR A 30 24.14 9.53 3.24
N THR A 31 23.35 10.51 3.69
CA THR A 31 22.53 11.34 2.78
C THR A 31 23.32 12.44 2.07
N ARG A 32 24.54 12.75 2.55
CA ARG A 32 25.35 13.91 2.15
C ARG A 32 24.64 15.26 2.34
N GLN A 33 23.52 15.27 3.07
CA GLN A 33 22.81 16.47 3.44
C GLN A 33 23.64 17.30 4.43
N PRO A 34 23.48 18.63 4.41
CA PRO A 34 24.04 19.51 5.42
C PRO A 34 23.68 19.06 6.85
N TYR A 35 24.65 19.08 7.78
CA TYR A 35 24.46 18.57 9.15
C TYR A 35 23.42 19.36 9.95
N ASP A 36 23.13 20.61 9.59
CA ASP A 36 22.09 21.44 10.21
C ASP A 36 20.69 20.83 10.11
N GLU A 37 20.42 19.94 9.14
CA GLU A 37 19.17 19.19 9.10
C GLU A 37 19.02 18.25 10.31
N HIS A 38 20.11 17.64 10.79
CA HIS A 38 20.12 16.83 12.03
C HIS A 38 19.85 17.69 13.25
N LEU A 39 20.63 18.76 13.40
CA LEU A 39 20.51 19.66 14.56
C LEU A 39 19.08 20.21 14.67
N ARG A 40 18.48 20.57 13.53
CA ARG A 40 17.09 21.00 13.46
C ARG A 40 16.12 19.91 13.90
N ALA A 41 16.27 18.68 13.38
CA ALA A 41 15.39 17.58 13.73
C ALA A 41 15.44 17.26 15.23
N VAL A 42 16.64 17.25 15.83
CA VAL A 42 16.81 17.03 17.28
C VAL A 42 16.16 18.16 18.09
N ALA A 43 16.42 19.42 17.73
CA ALA A 43 15.81 20.58 18.41
C ALA A 43 14.28 20.59 18.30
N GLU A 44 13.72 20.27 17.13
CA GLU A 44 12.27 20.13 16.92
C GLU A 44 11.68 19.01 17.77
N LEU A 45 12.37 17.87 17.91
CA LEU A 45 11.94 16.78 18.77
C LEU A 45 11.92 17.19 20.25
N VAL A 46 12.96 17.87 20.73
CA VAL A 46 13.01 18.38 22.11
C VAL A 46 11.90 19.41 22.37
N ALA A 47 11.60 20.27 21.39
CA ALA A 47 10.52 21.26 21.47
C ALA A 47 9.11 20.66 21.61
N LEU A 48 8.92 19.38 21.26
CA LEU A 48 7.64 18.69 21.49
C LEU A 48 7.40 18.37 22.97
N VAL A 49 8.46 18.33 23.79
CA VAL A 49 8.40 17.88 25.18
C VAL A 49 8.86 18.93 26.19
N SER A 50 9.59 19.97 25.77
CA SER A 50 10.09 21.04 26.63
C SER A 50 10.10 22.39 25.91
N ASP A 51 9.78 23.46 26.63
CA ASP A 51 9.89 24.86 26.21
C ASP A 51 11.11 25.58 26.84
N ASP A 52 11.94 24.83 27.55
CA ASP A 52 13.15 25.31 28.21
C ASP A 52 14.19 25.84 27.19
N PRO A 53 14.49 27.16 27.18
CA PRO A 53 15.40 27.76 26.22
C PRO A 53 16.81 27.18 26.25
N GLU A 54 17.31 26.76 27.41
CA GLU A 54 18.64 26.17 27.53
C GLU A 54 18.67 24.74 26.97
N MET A 55 17.61 23.95 27.15
CA MET A 55 17.52 22.62 26.54
C MET A 55 17.44 22.71 25.02
N LEU A 56 16.66 23.66 24.50
CA LEU A 56 16.56 23.89 23.06
C LEU A 56 17.88 24.37 22.48
N ALA A 57 18.59 25.27 23.16
CA ALA A 57 19.93 25.69 22.77
C ALA A 57 20.93 24.53 22.82
N ALA A 58 20.92 23.72 23.88
CA ALA A 58 21.78 22.54 24.00
C ALA A 58 21.47 21.47 22.94
N ALA A 59 20.21 21.32 22.53
CA ALA A 59 19.83 20.42 21.42
C ALA A 59 20.46 20.86 20.08
N TRP A 60 20.53 22.17 19.81
CA TRP A 60 21.27 22.69 18.66
C TRP A 60 22.78 22.50 18.75
N LEU A 61 23.32 22.47 19.98
CA LEU A 61 24.77 22.45 20.26
C LEU A 61 25.31 21.07 20.67
N HIS A 62 24.49 20.01 20.69
CA HIS A 62 24.85 18.76 21.36
C HIS A 62 26.12 18.11 20.79
N ASP A 63 26.35 18.22 19.49
CA ASP A 63 27.54 17.69 18.80
C ASP A 63 28.65 18.73 18.59
N ILE A 64 28.46 19.98 19.04
CA ILE A 64 29.33 21.10 18.66
C ILE A 64 30.78 20.88 19.10
N VAL A 65 30.99 20.28 20.26
CA VAL A 65 32.31 20.01 20.85
C VAL A 65 32.91 18.73 20.30
N GLU A 66 32.08 17.78 19.85
CA GLU A 66 32.55 16.52 19.28
C GLU A 66 33.05 16.71 17.85
N ASP A 67 32.30 17.47 17.04
CA ASP A 67 32.49 17.52 15.60
C ASP A 67 33.18 18.79 15.10
N THR A 68 33.31 19.82 15.93
CA THR A 68 33.90 21.10 15.53
C THR A 68 35.03 21.53 16.47
N PRO A 69 35.90 22.49 16.07
CA PRO A 69 36.95 23.01 16.96
C PRO A 69 36.45 23.83 18.16
N VAL A 70 35.14 24.00 18.32
CA VAL A 70 34.55 24.77 19.44
C VAL A 70 34.77 24.06 20.76
N THR A 71 35.18 24.80 21.79
CA THR A 71 35.42 24.26 23.13
C THR A 71 34.24 24.52 24.08
N LEU A 72 34.14 23.74 25.15
CA LEU A 72 33.15 23.99 26.21
C LEU A 72 33.27 25.39 26.82
N ASP A 73 34.50 25.93 26.97
CA ASP A 73 34.72 27.29 27.45
C ASP A 73 34.11 28.33 26.50
N THR A 74 34.17 28.08 25.19
CA THR A 74 33.52 28.93 24.18
C THR A 74 32.00 28.86 24.31
N VAL A 75 31.45 27.65 24.50
CA VAL A 75 30.00 27.46 24.72
C VAL A 75 29.54 28.18 25.99
N GLU A 76 30.30 28.10 27.09
CA GLU A 76 29.98 28.76 28.35
C GLU A 76 30.03 30.28 28.23
N ALA A 77 31.04 30.82 27.53
CA ALA A 77 31.15 32.25 27.28
C ALA A 77 29.99 32.80 26.41
N GLU A 78 29.53 32.04 25.42
CA GLU A 78 28.51 32.48 24.47
C GLU A 78 27.06 32.23 24.92
N PHE A 79 26.81 31.15 25.66
CA PHE A 79 25.46 30.66 25.99
C PHE A 79 25.22 30.48 27.50
N GLY A 80 26.25 30.68 28.31
CA GLY A 80 26.17 30.57 29.76
C GLY A 80 26.39 29.15 30.31
N PRO A 81 26.55 29.03 31.64
CA PRO A 81 26.93 27.79 32.30
C PRO A 81 25.85 26.69 32.22
N GLY A 82 24.57 27.07 32.13
CA GLY A 82 23.47 26.10 32.01
C GLY A 82 23.53 25.31 30.71
N VAL A 83 23.70 25.99 29.57
CA VAL A 83 23.85 25.35 28.26
C VAL A 83 25.16 24.57 28.17
N ALA A 84 26.28 25.14 28.63
CA ALA A 84 27.57 24.45 28.63
C ALA A 84 27.57 23.18 29.48
N GLY A 85 26.86 23.19 30.62
CA GLY A 85 26.64 22.01 31.45
C GLY A 85 25.92 20.90 30.70
N LEU A 86 24.81 21.21 30.01
CA LEU A 86 24.07 20.24 29.21
C LEU A 86 24.91 19.69 28.05
N VAL A 87 25.65 20.55 27.33
CA VAL A 87 26.54 20.10 26.23
C VAL A 87 27.61 19.17 26.77
N ARG A 88 28.25 19.49 27.91
CA ARG A 88 29.25 18.63 28.56
C ARG A 88 28.69 17.25 28.95
N GLU A 89 27.46 17.19 29.42
CA GLU A 89 26.79 15.93 29.76
C GLU A 89 26.48 15.07 28.52
N LEU A 90 26.29 15.71 27.36
CA LEU A 90 25.97 15.05 26.09
C LEU A 90 27.22 14.59 25.31
N THR A 91 28.35 15.26 25.52
CA THR A 91 29.63 14.96 24.85
C THR A 91 30.22 13.62 25.30
N ASP A 92 30.54 12.75 24.34
CA ASP A 92 31.27 11.49 24.55
C ASP A 92 32.64 11.77 25.21
N ILE A 93 32.96 11.03 26.27
CA ILE A 93 34.20 11.22 27.05
C ILE A 93 35.29 10.20 26.69
N SER A 94 34.91 9.14 25.96
CA SER A 94 35.83 8.09 25.56
C SER A 94 36.85 8.58 24.52
N ARG A 95 38.06 8.03 24.60
CA ARG A 95 39.18 8.36 23.70
C ARG A 95 39.51 7.17 22.81
N PRO A 96 40.13 7.39 21.63
CA PRO A 96 40.57 6.29 20.76
C PRO A 96 41.45 5.24 21.45
N GLY A 97 42.20 5.64 22.50
CA GLY A 97 43.04 4.76 23.32
C GLY A 97 42.31 3.88 24.33
N ASP A 98 41.03 4.11 24.61
CA ASP A 98 40.27 3.42 25.67
C ASP A 98 39.77 2.01 25.27
N GLY A 99 40.44 1.39 24.31
CA GLY A 99 40.15 0.03 23.84
C GLY A 99 39.22 -0.01 22.63
N ASN A 100 38.54 -1.15 22.45
CA ASN A 100 37.67 -1.39 21.30
C ASN A 100 36.35 -0.57 21.37
N ARG A 101 35.57 -0.58 20.28
CA ARG A 101 34.31 0.19 20.20
C ARG A 101 33.34 -0.10 21.36
N ALA A 102 33.20 -1.37 21.74
CA ALA A 102 32.33 -1.78 22.83
C ALA A 102 32.79 -1.22 24.18
N ALA A 103 34.10 -1.21 24.45
CA ALA A 103 34.68 -0.61 25.65
C ALA A 103 34.42 0.90 25.70
N ARG A 104 34.65 1.61 24.59
CA ARG A 104 34.39 3.05 24.46
C ARG A 104 32.92 3.39 24.70
N LYS A 105 32.00 2.69 24.03
CA LYS A 105 30.55 2.90 24.23
C LYS A 105 30.06 2.52 25.64
N ALA A 106 30.73 1.60 26.33
CA ALA A 106 30.44 1.33 27.73
C ALA A 106 30.93 2.43 28.69
N ILE A 107 31.94 3.21 28.33
CA ILE A 107 32.38 4.41 29.05
C ILE A 107 31.35 5.52 28.84
N ASP A 108 31.01 5.82 27.58
CA ASP A 108 30.05 6.88 27.24
C ASP A 108 28.65 6.61 27.81
N ARG A 109 28.21 5.33 27.80
CA ARG A 109 26.95 4.94 28.46
C ARG A 109 26.98 5.20 29.98
N ARG A 110 28.13 4.98 30.65
CA ARG A 110 28.25 5.27 32.09
C ARG A 110 28.23 6.77 32.37
N HIS A 111 28.85 7.57 31.51
CA HIS A 111 28.76 9.03 31.56
C HIS A 111 27.31 9.50 31.45
N LEU A 112 26.58 9.05 30.42
CA LEU A 112 25.17 9.37 30.21
C LEU A 112 24.25 8.84 31.32
N ALA A 113 24.61 7.74 31.98
CA ALA A 113 23.84 7.25 33.13
C ALA A 113 23.82 8.25 34.29
N SER A 114 24.89 9.03 34.46
CA SER A 114 25.01 10.09 35.48
C SER A 114 24.54 11.46 35.01
N ALA A 115 24.15 11.61 33.74
CA ALA A 115 23.67 12.87 33.18
C ALA A 115 22.31 13.28 33.77
N SER A 116 21.99 14.57 33.69
CA SER A 116 20.72 15.11 34.15
C SER A 116 19.53 14.61 33.33
N PRO A 117 18.29 14.60 33.88
CA PRO A 117 17.07 14.35 33.12
C PRO A 117 16.94 15.20 31.84
N ARG A 118 17.42 16.45 31.89
CA ARG A 118 17.43 17.41 30.77
C ARG A 118 18.33 16.89 29.63
N ALA A 119 19.58 16.54 29.93
CA ALA A 119 20.50 15.98 28.94
C ALA A 119 20.04 14.61 28.43
N LYS A 120 19.54 13.72 29.30
CA LYS A 120 18.97 12.42 28.90
C LYS A 120 17.83 12.58 27.89
N THR A 121 16.99 13.60 28.05
CA THR A 121 15.90 13.91 27.11
C THR A 121 16.43 14.32 25.73
N ILE A 122 17.47 15.15 25.68
CA ILE A 122 18.12 15.55 24.43
C ILE A 122 18.75 14.32 23.75
N LYS A 123 19.43 13.45 24.51
CA LYS A 123 20.03 12.23 23.97
C LYS A 123 19.00 11.25 23.39
N LEU A 124 17.81 11.15 24.00
CA LEU A 124 16.72 10.35 23.46
C LEU A 124 16.21 10.88 22.10
N ALA A 125 16.18 12.20 21.92
CA ALA A 125 15.82 12.85 20.66
C ALA A 125 16.87 12.58 19.58
N ASP A 126 18.15 12.77 19.91
CA ASP A 126 19.31 12.44 19.05
C ASP A 126 19.25 10.97 18.57
N LEU A 127 19.17 10.00 19.49
CA LEU A 127 19.10 8.58 19.15
C LEU A 127 17.90 8.25 18.25
N SER A 128 16.76 8.92 18.45
CA SER A 128 15.55 8.69 17.64
C SER A 128 15.71 9.17 16.20
N ASP A 129 16.43 10.27 15.98
CA ASP A 129 16.70 10.80 14.66
C ASP A 129 17.76 9.96 13.94
N ASN A 130 18.86 9.64 14.64
CA ASN A 130 19.95 8.82 14.12
C ASN A 130 19.52 7.39 13.76
N ALA A 131 18.66 6.75 14.57
CA ALA A 131 18.15 5.40 14.28
C ALA A 131 17.41 5.32 12.94
N ARG A 132 16.66 6.37 12.58
CA ARG A 132 15.90 6.42 11.32
C ARG A 132 16.83 6.54 10.13
N ASP A 133 17.71 7.53 10.16
CA ASP A 133 18.68 7.80 9.10
C ASP A 133 19.60 6.59 8.85
N ILE A 134 20.13 5.98 9.91
CA ILE A 134 21.02 4.83 9.81
C ILE A 134 20.28 3.59 9.27
N ALA A 135 19.06 3.32 9.74
CA ALA A 135 18.29 2.16 9.27
C ALA A 135 17.86 2.29 7.79
N ASP A 136 17.73 3.51 7.27
CA ASP A 136 17.47 3.78 5.86
C ASP A 136 18.71 3.60 4.98
N ALA A 137 19.89 3.92 5.50
CA ALA A 137 21.11 4.01 4.71
C ALA A 137 22.01 2.76 4.71
N ASP A 138 22.21 2.12 5.88
CA ASP A 138 23.17 1.02 6.03
C ASP A 138 22.62 -0.03 7.00
N SER A 139 21.97 -1.05 6.44
CA SER A 139 21.34 -2.13 7.23
C SER A 139 22.33 -2.98 8.03
N ARG A 140 23.62 -2.99 7.65
CA ARG A 140 24.66 -3.71 8.41
C ARG A 140 25.07 -2.90 9.62
N PHE A 141 25.35 -1.62 9.45
CA PHE A 141 25.70 -0.74 10.56
C PHE A 141 24.51 -0.49 11.49
N ALA A 142 23.29 -0.42 10.96
CA ALA A 142 22.07 -0.26 11.73
C ALA A 142 21.91 -1.34 12.81
N ARG A 143 22.29 -2.61 12.54
CA ARG A 143 22.22 -3.67 13.55
C ARG A 143 23.07 -3.35 14.78
N VAL A 144 24.30 -2.92 14.55
CA VAL A 144 25.23 -2.53 15.61
C VAL A 144 24.69 -1.31 16.36
N PHE A 145 24.26 -0.28 15.62
CA PHE A 145 23.73 0.93 16.23
C PHE A 145 22.47 0.69 17.07
N LEU A 146 21.53 -0.16 16.61
CA LEU A 146 20.29 -0.43 17.34
C LEU A 146 20.54 -1.24 18.62
N GLU A 147 21.56 -2.11 18.65
CA GLU A 147 22.03 -2.77 19.87
C GLU A 147 22.63 -1.75 20.85
N GLU A 148 23.45 -0.82 20.36
CA GLU A 148 24.02 0.28 21.15
C GLU A 148 22.91 1.20 21.70
N MET A 149 21.93 1.56 20.87
CA MET A 149 20.75 2.34 21.25
C MET A 149 19.94 1.63 22.33
N ALA A 150 19.65 0.32 22.17
CA ALA A 150 18.91 -0.45 23.16
C ALA A 150 19.57 -0.39 24.54
N ALA A 151 20.90 -0.54 24.58
CA ALA A 151 21.65 -0.46 25.82
C ALA A 151 21.70 0.96 26.43
N LEU A 152 21.67 2.02 25.62
CA LEU A 152 21.53 3.39 26.11
C LEU A 152 20.15 3.65 26.73
N LEU A 153 19.07 3.14 26.12
CA LEU A 153 17.72 3.33 26.63
C LEU A 153 17.50 2.75 28.05
N GLU A 154 18.35 1.82 28.50
CA GLU A 154 18.32 1.29 29.87
C GLU A 154 18.77 2.32 30.90
N VAL A 155 19.66 3.26 30.55
CA VAL A 155 20.22 4.28 31.47
C VAL A 155 19.60 5.67 31.29
N LEU A 156 18.86 5.88 30.21
CA LEU A 156 18.19 7.15 29.88
C LEU A 156 16.76 7.26 30.46
N GLN A 157 16.38 6.39 31.40
CA GLN A 157 15.00 6.28 31.90
C GLN A 157 14.47 7.54 32.62
N GLU A 158 15.38 8.36 33.14
CA GLU A 158 15.05 9.62 33.83
C GLU A 158 14.77 10.79 32.86
N GLY A 159 14.95 10.62 31.56
CA GLY A 159 14.52 11.60 30.56
C GLY A 159 12.98 11.70 30.46
N ASP A 160 12.48 12.63 29.66
CA ASP A 160 11.03 12.78 29.44
C ASP A 160 10.39 11.46 28.97
N ALA A 161 9.33 11.04 29.64
CA ALA A 161 8.67 9.76 29.41
C ALA A 161 8.07 9.63 28.00
N ARG A 162 7.59 10.74 27.40
CA ARG A 162 7.04 10.74 26.03
C ARG A 162 8.18 10.56 25.03
N MET A 163 9.32 11.20 25.25
CA MET A 163 10.50 11.04 24.41
C MET A 163 11.09 9.63 24.54
N LEU A 164 11.14 9.06 25.74
CA LEU A 164 11.58 7.67 25.95
C LEU A 164 10.68 6.66 25.24
N ALA A 165 9.35 6.83 25.34
CA ALA A 165 8.39 6.00 24.63
C ALA A 165 8.57 6.09 23.11
N ARG A 166 8.85 7.30 22.59
CA ARG A 166 9.16 7.52 21.18
C ARG A 166 10.43 6.79 20.75
N ALA A 167 11.53 6.93 21.50
CA ALA A 167 12.80 6.29 21.18
C ALA A 167 12.68 4.75 21.17
N ARG A 168 11.96 4.17 22.15
CA ARG A 168 11.64 2.73 22.17
C ARG A 168 10.81 2.29 20.96
N LYS A 169 9.84 3.11 20.55
CA LYS A 169 9.04 2.82 19.35
C LYS A 169 9.92 2.83 18.09
N VAL A 170 10.78 3.83 17.93
CA VAL A 170 11.70 3.91 16.79
C VAL A 170 12.64 2.70 16.75
N LEU A 171 13.25 2.33 17.88
CA LEU A 171 14.09 1.14 17.98
C LEU A 171 13.35 -0.12 17.51
N ALA A 172 12.13 -0.34 18.02
CA ALA A 172 11.32 -1.50 17.65
C ALA A 172 10.97 -1.52 16.16
N GLN A 173 10.63 -0.36 15.57
CA GLN A 173 10.32 -0.22 14.15
C GLN A 173 11.55 -0.54 13.28
N CYS A 174 12.71 0.03 13.61
CA CYS A 174 13.96 -0.23 12.89
C CYS A 174 14.38 -1.70 12.99
N GLN A 175 14.26 -2.34 14.17
CA GLN A 175 14.55 -3.76 14.35
C GLN A 175 13.58 -4.65 13.55
N ALA A 176 12.28 -4.34 13.56
CA ALA A 176 11.29 -5.08 12.78
C ALA A 176 11.59 -5.01 11.28
N ARG A 177 11.98 -3.83 10.79
CA ARG A 177 12.37 -3.62 9.40
C ARG A 177 13.57 -4.49 8.99
N LEU A 178 14.64 -4.49 9.79
CA LEU A 178 15.83 -5.30 9.50
C LEU A 178 15.53 -6.80 9.51
N ARG A 179 14.66 -7.26 10.42
CA ARG A 179 14.21 -8.66 10.45
C ARG A 179 13.40 -9.04 9.22
N ALA A 180 12.49 -8.16 8.78
CA ALA A 180 11.73 -8.39 7.56
C ALA A 180 12.64 -8.47 6.33
N GLU A 181 13.73 -7.71 6.30
CA GLU A 181 14.77 -7.75 5.25
C GLU A 181 15.43 -9.13 5.16
N ASP A 182 15.76 -9.74 6.32
CA ASP A 182 16.35 -11.08 6.38
C ASP A 182 15.38 -12.17 5.88
N THR A 183 14.10 -12.06 6.25
CA THR A 183 13.06 -13.02 5.83
C THR A 183 12.84 -12.99 4.32
N GLU A 184 12.79 -11.80 3.71
CA GLU A 184 12.60 -11.64 2.26
C GLU A 184 13.86 -11.98 1.45
N ALA A 185 15.06 -11.87 2.04
CA ALA A 185 16.31 -12.29 1.40
C ALA A 185 16.51 -13.82 1.39
N SER A 186 15.74 -14.56 2.20
CA SER A 186 15.84 -16.02 2.40
C SER A 186 14.64 -16.78 1.81
N GLU A 187 14.11 -16.35 0.65
CA GLU A 187 13.06 -17.13 -0.02
C GLU A 187 13.64 -18.45 -0.56
N SER A 188 13.18 -19.58 0.00
CA SER A 188 13.58 -20.90 -0.47
C SER A 188 12.86 -21.26 -1.79
N PRO A 189 13.47 -22.09 -2.66
CA PRO A 189 12.79 -22.63 -3.84
C PRO A 189 11.44 -23.30 -3.54
N GLU A 190 11.31 -23.91 -2.36
CA GLU A 190 10.07 -24.51 -1.88
C GLU A 190 8.95 -23.48 -1.64
N SER A 191 9.29 -22.31 -1.11
CA SER A 191 8.32 -21.22 -0.90
C SER A 191 7.78 -20.69 -2.23
N MET A 192 8.66 -20.56 -3.24
CA MET A 192 8.27 -20.16 -4.59
C MET A 192 7.35 -21.19 -5.26
N ALA A 193 7.68 -22.48 -5.15
CA ALA A 193 6.85 -23.55 -5.69
C ALA A 193 5.45 -23.58 -5.05
N TRP A 194 5.37 -23.43 -3.73
CA TRP A 194 4.09 -23.37 -3.00
C TRP A 194 3.20 -22.21 -3.45
N ARG A 195 3.77 -21.02 -3.71
CA ARG A 195 2.99 -19.87 -4.22
C ARG A 195 2.47 -20.11 -5.63
N ALA A 196 3.29 -20.70 -6.51
CA ALA A 196 2.85 -21.07 -7.86
C ALA A 196 1.68 -22.07 -7.81
N GLU A 197 1.72 -23.04 -6.88
CA GLU A 197 0.62 -23.97 -6.66
C GLU A 197 -0.66 -23.26 -6.18
N GLN A 198 -0.54 -22.32 -5.23
CA GLN A 198 -1.66 -21.50 -4.73
C GLN A 198 -2.31 -20.68 -5.85
N LEU A 199 -1.50 -20.01 -6.69
CA LEU A 199 -2.00 -19.28 -7.86
C LEU A 199 -2.73 -20.23 -8.83
N GLY A 200 -2.19 -21.41 -9.06
CA GLY A 200 -2.84 -22.45 -9.87
C GLY A 200 -4.18 -22.89 -9.29
N ALA A 201 -4.29 -23.05 -7.97
CA ALA A 201 -5.53 -23.43 -7.29
C ALA A 201 -6.62 -22.36 -7.44
N ILE A 202 -6.28 -21.08 -7.23
CA ILE A 202 -7.23 -19.97 -7.36
C ILE A 202 -7.72 -19.85 -8.81
N ARG A 203 -6.82 -20.01 -9.79
CA ARG A 203 -7.19 -20.00 -11.22
C ARG A 203 -8.13 -21.14 -11.58
N ARG A 204 -7.94 -22.35 -11.03
CA ARG A 204 -8.88 -23.47 -11.20
C ARG A 204 -10.24 -23.14 -10.60
N GLN A 205 -10.29 -22.56 -9.40
CA GLN A 205 -11.53 -22.14 -8.75
C GLN A 205 -12.29 -21.08 -9.58
N MET A 206 -11.59 -20.16 -10.24
CA MET A 206 -12.21 -19.16 -11.13
C MET A 206 -12.91 -19.75 -12.35
N ARG A 207 -12.52 -20.97 -12.77
CA ARG A 207 -13.14 -21.71 -13.87
C ARG A 207 -14.27 -22.64 -13.42
N ALA A 208 -14.56 -22.71 -12.11
CA ALA A 208 -15.61 -23.56 -11.59
C ALA A 208 -17.03 -23.03 -11.90
N PHE A 209 -17.15 -21.72 -12.17
CA PHE A 209 -18.41 -21.09 -12.55
C PHE A 209 -18.48 -20.80 -14.03
N SER A 210 -19.68 -20.96 -14.57
CA SER A 210 -20.03 -20.75 -15.96
C SER A 210 -21.22 -19.78 -16.06
N VAL A 211 -21.48 -19.28 -17.26
CA VAL A 211 -22.62 -18.38 -17.48
C VAL A 211 -23.97 -19.02 -17.11
N ARG A 212 -24.08 -20.35 -17.17
CA ARG A 212 -25.26 -21.09 -16.69
C ARG A 212 -25.58 -20.81 -15.23
N ASP A 213 -24.56 -20.62 -14.39
CA ASP A 213 -24.73 -20.45 -12.94
C ASP A 213 -25.30 -19.08 -12.58
N LEU A 214 -25.25 -18.13 -13.51
CA LEU A 214 -25.83 -16.79 -13.35
C LEU A 214 -27.07 -16.54 -14.20
N ALA A 215 -27.23 -17.26 -15.31
CA ALA A 215 -28.30 -17.03 -16.26
C ALA A 215 -29.68 -17.18 -15.62
N SER A 216 -30.54 -16.19 -15.88
CA SER A 216 -31.96 -16.31 -15.58
C SER A 216 -32.67 -16.96 -16.77
N PRO A 217 -33.74 -17.76 -16.57
CA PRO A 217 -34.55 -18.25 -17.68
C PRO A 217 -35.06 -17.08 -18.52
N LEU A 218 -35.04 -17.22 -19.85
CA LEU A 218 -35.65 -16.26 -20.76
C LEU A 218 -37.09 -16.69 -21.05
N PRO A 219 -38.12 -15.97 -20.55
CA PRO A 219 -39.49 -16.22 -20.96
C PRO A 219 -39.61 -16.05 -22.48
N SER A 220 -40.42 -16.88 -23.15
CA SER A 220 -40.63 -16.74 -24.58
C SER A 220 -42.08 -16.93 -25.01
N VAL A 221 -42.47 -16.25 -26.08
CA VAL A 221 -43.80 -16.30 -26.71
C VAL A 221 -43.66 -16.35 -28.23
N ASP A 222 -44.71 -16.72 -28.94
CA ASP A 222 -44.69 -16.70 -30.41
C ASP A 222 -44.81 -15.26 -30.94
N GLU A 223 -44.10 -14.94 -32.02
CA GLU A 223 -43.93 -13.55 -32.48
C GLU A 223 -45.22 -12.89 -33.01
N ASP A 224 -46.23 -13.69 -33.35
CA ASP A 224 -47.53 -13.27 -33.87
C ASP A 224 -48.56 -12.94 -32.77
N ARG A 225 -48.20 -13.16 -31.50
CA ARG A 225 -49.06 -12.85 -30.35
C ARG A 225 -49.32 -11.33 -30.23
N PRO A 226 -50.51 -10.92 -29.73
CA PRO A 226 -50.81 -9.51 -29.50
C PRO A 226 -49.86 -8.88 -28.46
N ALA A 227 -49.15 -7.81 -28.83
CA ALA A 227 -48.15 -7.18 -27.98
C ALA A 227 -48.75 -6.61 -26.67
N SER A 228 -49.98 -6.09 -26.71
CA SER A 228 -50.67 -5.55 -25.53
C SER A 228 -51.02 -6.61 -24.47
N GLU A 229 -51.36 -7.83 -24.91
CA GLU A 229 -51.60 -8.96 -24.00
C GLU A 229 -50.29 -9.38 -23.31
N ILE A 230 -49.21 -9.48 -24.10
CA ILE A 230 -47.89 -9.86 -23.59
C ILE A 230 -47.28 -8.76 -22.72
N ALA A 231 -47.52 -7.48 -23.01
CA ALA A 231 -47.08 -6.36 -22.19
C ALA A 231 -47.69 -6.42 -20.79
N ARG A 232 -48.99 -6.72 -20.68
CA ARG A 232 -49.66 -6.92 -19.39
C ARG A 232 -49.07 -8.11 -18.63
N LEU A 233 -48.87 -9.25 -19.32
CA LEU A 233 -48.26 -10.42 -18.71
C LEU A 233 -46.83 -10.14 -18.23
N ALA A 234 -46.04 -9.42 -19.03
CA ALA A 234 -44.68 -9.02 -18.68
C ALA A 234 -44.68 -8.10 -17.45
N ALA A 235 -45.62 -7.15 -17.36
CA ALA A 235 -45.76 -6.29 -16.18
C ALA A 235 -46.17 -7.08 -14.92
N GLU A 236 -47.12 -8.01 -15.04
CA GLU A 236 -47.58 -8.86 -13.93
C GLU A 236 -46.48 -9.81 -13.42
N GLN A 237 -45.66 -10.34 -14.33
CA GLN A 237 -44.59 -11.29 -14.02
C GLN A 237 -43.22 -10.61 -13.79
N GLY A 238 -43.13 -9.29 -13.95
CA GLY A 238 -41.89 -8.53 -13.83
C GLY A 238 -40.85 -8.83 -14.92
N TRP A 239 -41.27 -9.24 -16.11
CA TRP A 239 -40.37 -9.51 -17.23
C TRP A 239 -39.89 -8.22 -17.87
N THR A 240 -38.60 -7.94 -17.72
CA THR A 240 -37.94 -6.81 -18.40
C THR A 240 -37.61 -7.14 -19.86
N VAL A 241 -37.37 -8.42 -20.16
CA VAL A 241 -37.00 -8.93 -21.48
C VAL A 241 -37.61 -10.31 -21.71
N LEU A 242 -37.98 -10.59 -22.96
CA LEU A 242 -38.54 -11.86 -23.39
C LEU A 242 -38.04 -12.23 -24.80
N GLY A 243 -37.96 -13.52 -25.08
CA GLY A 243 -37.70 -14.07 -26.40
C GLY A 243 -38.97 -14.17 -27.24
N LEU A 244 -38.88 -13.86 -28.52
CA LEU A 244 -39.93 -14.08 -29.50
C LEU A 244 -39.54 -15.26 -30.40
N ARG A 245 -40.44 -16.24 -30.48
CA ARG A 245 -40.23 -17.48 -31.23
C ARG A 245 -40.70 -17.31 -32.68
N ARG A 246 -39.82 -17.70 -33.60
CA ARG A 246 -40.09 -17.88 -35.03
C ARG A 246 -39.81 -19.34 -35.38
N ALA A 247 -40.79 -20.00 -36.01
CA ALA A 247 -40.71 -21.44 -36.31
C ALA A 247 -40.31 -22.32 -35.10
N GLY A 248 -40.74 -21.94 -33.88
CA GLY A 248 -40.43 -22.66 -32.64
C GLY A 248 -39.08 -22.31 -31.99
N HIS A 249 -38.28 -21.43 -32.60
CA HIS A 249 -36.95 -21.05 -32.12
C HIS A 249 -36.91 -19.58 -31.70
N VAL A 250 -36.23 -19.26 -30.59
CA VAL A 250 -36.04 -17.87 -30.14
C VAL A 250 -34.91 -17.24 -30.96
N GLU A 251 -35.28 -16.36 -31.90
CA GLU A 251 -34.35 -15.62 -32.77
C GLU A 251 -34.39 -14.10 -32.52
N ILE A 252 -35.45 -13.65 -31.86
CA ILE A 252 -35.78 -12.25 -31.64
C ILE A 252 -36.03 -12.06 -30.14
N TYR A 253 -35.78 -10.87 -29.62
CA TYR A 253 -36.16 -10.49 -28.27
C TYR A 253 -36.94 -9.18 -28.27
N ALA A 254 -37.78 -8.95 -27.26
CA ALA A 254 -38.43 -7.68 -27.02
C ALA A 254 -38.17 -7.25 -25.57
N ARG A 255 -38.12 -5.94 -25.33
CA ARG A 255 -38.20 -5.40 -23.98
C ARG A 255 -39.67 -5.30 -23.59
N GLY A 256 -39.99 -5.59 -22.33
CA GLY A 256 -41.36 -5.50 -21.83
C GLY A 256 -41.97 -4.10 -22.04
N GLU A 257 -41.15 -3.05 -21.88
CA GLU A 257 -41.53 -1.65 -22.08
C GLU A 257 -41.77 -1.25 -23.55
N ASP A 258 -41.18 -1.99 -24.51
CA ASP A 258 -41.31 -1.69 -25.94
C ASP A 258 -42.58 -2.32 -26.55
N LEU A 259 -43.27 -3.21 -25.81
CA LEU A 259 -44.49 -3.86 -26.25
C LEU A 259 -45.69 -2.92 -26.12
N ALA A 260 -46.24 -2.50 -27.26
CA ALA A 260 -47.40 -1.61 -27.35
C ALA A 260 -48.55 -2.28 -28.14
N ASP A 261 -49.18 -1.56 -29.07
CA ASP A 261 -50.22 -2.11 -29.94
C ASP A 261 -49.62 -2.85 -31.15
N GLY A 262 -50.34 -3.86 -31.65
CA GLY A 262 -49.91 -4.68 -32.79
C GLY A 262 -49.38 -6.06 -32.39
N ALA A 263 -48.58 -6.67 -33.26
CA ALA A 263 -47.97 -7.99 -33.01
C ALA A 263 -46.60 -7.82 -32.32
N CYS A 264 -46.22 -8.76 -31.44
CA CYS A 264 -44.93 -8.74 -30.75
C CYS A 264 -43.74 -8.59 -31.70
N ALA A 265 -43.79 -9.19 -32.89
CA ALA A 265 -42.75 -9.08 -33.92
C ALA A 265 -42.40 -7.63 -34.29
N GLN A 266 -43.36 -6.69 -34.20
CA GLN A 266 -43.15 -5.28 -34.58
C GLN A 266 -42.28 -4.52 -33.58
N ALA A 267 -42.30 -4.94 -32.30
CA ALA A 267 -41.42 -4.43 -31.24
C ALA A 267 -40.15 -5.29 -31.06
N GLY A 268 -40.02 -6.36 -31.83
CA GLY A 268 -38.94 -7.33 -31.74
C GLY A 268 -37.62 -6.82 -32.31
N ARG A 269 -36.52 -7.21 -31.67
CA ARG A 269 -35.14 -6.96 -32.08
C ARG A 269 -34.44 -8.28 -32.33
N VAL A 270 -33.69 -8.40 -33.43
CA VAL A 270 -32.94 -9.63 -33.74
C VAL A 270 -31.85 -9.85 -32.69
N ILE A 271 -31.71 -11.09 -32.22
CA ILE A 271 -30.59 -11.47 -31.35
C ILE A 271 -29.33 -11.58 -32.21
N LEU A 272 -28.36 -10.70 -31.96
CA LEU A 272 -27.11 -10.68 -32.72
C LEU A 272 -26.18 -11.83 -32.29
N PRO A 273 -25.36 -12.39 -33.21
CA PRO A 273 -24.37 -13.41 -32.86
C PRO A 273 -23.44 -12.99 -31.71
N GLU A 274 -23.06 -11.71 -31.64
CA GLU A 274 -22.21 -11.15 -30.59
C GLU A 274 -22.87 -11.13 -29.19
N GLN A 275 -24.20 -11.25 -29.14
CA GLN A 275 -24.94 -11.34 -27.88
C GLN A 275 -25.09 -12.79 -27.39
N LEU A 276 -24.78 -13.78 -28.22
CA LEU A 276 -24.95 -15.19 -27.89
C LEU A 276 -23.75 -15.72 -27.09
N VAL A 277 -24.04 -16.42 -26.00
CA VAL A 277 -23.03 -17.06 -25.16
C VAL A 277 -23.40 -18.52 -24.91
N ASP A 278 -22.45 -19.44 -25.04
CA ASP A 278 -22.69 -20.85 -24.69
C ASP A 278 -22.83 -21.01 -23.17
N HIS A 279 -23.75 -21.84 -22.71
CA HIS A 279 -23.99 -22.07 -21.28
C HIS A 279 -22.76 -22.51 -20.46
N THR A 280 -21.77 -23.17 -21.09
CA THR A 280 -20.52 -23.60 -20.44
C THR A 280 -19.42 -22.54 -20.48
N ALA A 281 -19.64 -21.42 -21.17
CA ALA A 281 -18.66 -20.36 -21.27
C ALA A 281 -18.29 -19.81 -19.88
N PRO A 282 -17.03 -19.37 -19.69
CA PRO A 282 -16.64 -18.73 -18.46
C PRO A 282 -17.39 -17.40 -18.28
N LEU A 283 -17.56 -16.99 -17.02
CA LEU A 283 -18.22 -15.72 -16.69
C LEU A 283 -17.55 -14.49 -17.30
N SER A 284 -16.26 -14.58 -17.65
CA SER A 284 -15.55 -13.51 -18.35
C SER A 284 -16.19 -13.13 -19.69
N VAL A 285 -16.76 -14.10 -20.40
CA VAL A 285 -17.43 -13.86 -21.68
C VAL A 285 -18.69 -13.01 -21.49
N MET A 286 -19.44 -13.21 -20.40
CA MET A 286 -20.62 -12.40 -20.12
C MET A 286 -20.25 -10.93 -19.93
N VAL A 287 -19.14 -10.65 -19.24
CA VAL A 287 -18.65 -9.28 -19.02
C VAL A 287 -18.29 -8.62 -20.36
N HIS A 288 -17.67 -9.37 -21.27
CA HIS A 288 -17.33 -8.88 -22.60
C HIS A 288 -18.57 -8.48 -23.41
N VAL A 289 -19.59 -9.34 -23.45
CA VAL A 289 -20.84 -9.09 -24.16
C VAL A 289 -21.59 -7.91 -23.54
N LEU A 290 -21.78 -7.94 -22.21
CA LEU A 290 -22.53 -6.92 -21.48
C LEU A 290 -21.82 -5.56 -21.39
N THR A 291 -20.56 -5.48 -21.82
CA THR A 291 -19.87 -4.19 -22.01
C THR A 291 -20.40 -3.43 -23.23
N ARG A 292 -20.85 -4.15 -24.27
CA ARG A 292 -21.34 -3.56 -25.53
C ARG A 292 -22.86 -3.67 -25.68
N HIS A 293 -23.47 -4.66 -25.04
CA HIS A 293 -24.89 -4.94 -25.15
C HIS A 293 -25.56 -4.89 -23.77
N GLU A 294 -26.86 -4.63 -23.77
CA GLU A 294 -27.69 -4.62 -22.57
C GLU A 294 -27.97 -6.04 -22.06
N PHE A 295 -28.12 -6.99 -22.99
CA PHE A 295 -28.44 -8.39 -22.73
C PHE A 295 -27.43 -9.31 -23.40
N ALA A 296 -27.06 -10.38 -22.70
CA ALA A 296 -26.37 -11.53 -23.27
C ALA A 296 -27.31 -12.75 -23.20
N PHE A 297 -27.49 -13.43 -24.33
CA PHE A 297 -28.43 -14.54 -24.48
C PHE A 297 -27.70 -15.88 -24.41
N VAL A 298 -28.17 -16.76 -23.53
CA VAL A 298 -27.49 -18.02 -23.23
C VAL A 298 -28.07 -19.17 -24.05
N ARG A 299 -27.18 -19.86 -24.77
CA ARG A 299 -27.51 -21.05 -25.56
C ARG A 299 -27.33 -22.31 -24.74
N LEU A 300 -28.37 -23.14 -24.71
CA LEU A 300 -28.38 -24.49 -24.14
C LEU A 300 -28.88 -25.45 -25.22
N LEU A 301 -28.10 -26.49 -25.53
CA LEU A 301 -28.42 -27.47 -26.58
C LEU A 301 -28.72 -26.80 -27.95
N GLY A 302 -27.98 -25.74 -28.27
CA GLY A 302 -28.12 -25.00 -29.53
C GLY A 302 -29.26 -23.97 -29.56
N GLN A 303 -30.12 -23.94 -28.54
CA GLN A 303 -31.29 -23.05 -28.44
C GLN A 303 -31.08 -21.92 -27.44
N VAL A 304 -31.63 -20.73 -27.71
CA VAL A 304 -31.62 -19.63 -26.73
C VAL A 304 -32.71 -19.88 -25.68
N GLY A 305 -32.31 -19.95 -24.42
CA GLY A 305 -33.23 -20.22 -23.31
C GLY A 305 -32.90 -19.48 -22.01
N GLY A 306 -31.78 -18.76 -21.96
CA GLY A 306 -31.40 -17.95 -20.81
C GLY A 306 -31.00 -16.53 -21.23
N VAL A 307 -30.99 -15.64 -20.26
CA VAL A 307 -30.55 -14.26 -20.41
C VAL A 307 -29.72 -13.83 -19.22
N LEU A 308 -28.74 -12.97 -19.51
CA LEU A 308 -27.86 -12.34 -18.56
C LEU A 308 -27.94 -10.82 -18.73
N VAL A 309 -27.91 -10.13 -17.60
CA VAL A 309 -27.79 -8.69 -17.46
C VAL A 309 -26.65 -8.36 -16.51
N ARG A 310 -26.20 -7.10 -16.49
CA ARG A 310 -25.11 -6.66 -15.61
C ARG A 310 -25.41 -6.93 -14.13
N ASP A 311 -26.67 -6.80 -13.73
CA ASP A 311 -27.13 -7.00 -12.37
C ASP A 311 -26.98 -8.45 -11.88
N ASP A 312 -26.86 -9.42 -12.78
CA ASP A 312 -26.62 -10.82 -12.39
C ASP A 312 -25.30 -11.01 -11.66
N LEU A 313 -24.34 -10.08 -11.79
CA LEU A 313 -23.11 -10.11 -10.99
C LEU A 313 -23.37 -9.84 -9.50
N HIS A 314 -24.50 -9.24 -9.12
CA HIS A 314 -24.88 -9.08 -7.71
C HIS A 314 -25.35 -10.39 -7.08
N LYS A 315 -25.69 -11.41 -7.88
CA LYS A 315 -26.02 -12.74 -7.36
C LYS A 315 -24.82 -13.32 -6.59
N PRO A 316 -25.04 -14.18 -5.58
CA PRO A 316 -23.96 -14.71 -4.75
C PRO A 316 -22.77 -15.30 -5.53
N ILE A 317 -23.04 -16.02 -6.63
CA ILE A 317 -22.03 -16.61 -7.50
C ILE A 317 -21.20 -15.54 -8.22
N GLY A 318 -21.85 -14.48 -8.73
CA GLY A 318 -21.18 -13.37 -9.41
C GLY A 318 -20.30 -12.59 -8.45
N ARG A 319 -20.78 -12.31 -7.23
CA ARG A 319 -20.01 -11.65 -6.18
C ARG A 319 -18.80 -12.48 -5.75
N MET A 320 -18.98 -13.78 -5.54
CA MET A 320 -17.90 -14.70 -5.17
C MET A 320 -16.84 -14.79 -6.28
N TRP A 321 -17.27 -14.83 -7.54
CA TRP A 321 -16.38 -14.81 -8.69
C TRP A 321 -15.58 -13.50 -8.78
N LEU A 322 -16.24 -12.35 -8.65
CA LEU A 322 -15.56 -11.04 -8.64
C LEU A 322 -14.60 -10.89 -7.46
N PHE A 323 -14.97 -11.37 -6.27
CA PHE A 323 -14.08 -11.35 -5.12
C PHE A 323 -12.82 -12.19 -5.39
N GLY A 324 -12.97 -13.41 -5.93
CA GLY A 324 -11.84 -14.24 -6.33
C GLY A 324 -10.94 -13.57 -7.37
N MET A 325 -11.52 -12.84 -8.34
CA MET A 325 -10.75 -12.05 -9.31
C MET A 325 -9.94 -10.94 -8.65
N VAL A 326 -10.54 -10.20 -7.71
CA VAL A 326 -9.84 -9.13 -6.97
C VAL A 326 -8.73 -9.72 -6.10
N THR A 327 -8.98 -10.82 -5.40
CA THR A 327 -7.96 -11.54 -4.63
C THR A 327 -6.81 -12.00 -5.51
N LEU A 328 -7.10 -12.56 -6.68
CA LEU A 328 -6.06 -12.99 -7.60
C LEU A 328 -5.25 -11.81 -8.14
N ALA A 329 -5.91 -10.71 -8.51
CA ALA A 329 -5.21 -9.51 -8.94
C ALA A 329 -4.24 -9.01 -7.86
N GLU A 330 -4.68 -8.98 -6.59
CA GLU A 330 -3.82 -8.62 -5.46
C GLU A 330 -2.60 -9.55 -5.32
N LEU A 331 -2.78 -10.86 -5.48
CA LEU A 331 -1.69 -11.83 -5.42
C LEU A 331 -0.70 -11.64 -6.57
N LEU A 332 -1.18 -11.46 -7.80
CA LEU A 332 -0.32 -11.22 -8.98
C LEU A 332 0.47 -9.92 -8.85
N ILE A 333 -0.14 -8.88 -8.27
CA ILE A 333 0.55 -7.61 -7.97
C ILE A 333 1.68 -7.85 -6.97
N SER A 334 1.42 -8.61 -5.89
CA SER A 334 2.47 -8.95 -4.92
C SER A 334 3.65 -9.68 -5.57
N GLU A 335 3.38 -10.68 -6.41
CA GLU A 335 4.45 -11.40 -7.12
C GLU A 335 5.25 -10.46 -8.02
N ARG A 336 4.57 -9.62 -8.82
CA ARG A 336 5.24 -8.67 -9.71
C ARG A 336 6.08 -7.64 -8.94
N ILE A 337 5.65 -7.21 -7.75
CA ILE A 337 6.46 -6.35 -6.88
C ILE A 337 7.75 -7.05 -6.45
N ARG A 338 7.69 -8.34 -6.08
CA ARG A 338 8.89 -9.09 -5.69
C ARG A 338 9.85 -9.29 -6.87
N GLU A 339 9.33 -9.48 -8.07
CA GLU A 339 10.12 -9.60 -9.30
C GLU A 339 10.86 -8.29 -9.63
N ILE A 340 10.17 -7.15 -9.59
CA ILE A 340 10.74 -5.85 -9.96
C ILE A 340 11.67 -5.31 -8.85
N TRP A 341 11.28 -5.50 -7.58
CA TRP A 341 12.02 -5.03 -6.42
C TRP A 341 12.44 -6.19 -5.50
N PRO A 342 13.48 -6.94 -5.89
CA PRO A 342 13.96 -8.07 -5.11
C PRO A 342 14.48 -7.62 -3.73
N ARG A 343 14.44 -8.54 -2.75
CA ARG A 343 14.95 -8.33 -1.38
C ARG A 343 14.35 -7.13 -0.66
N GLY A 344 13.08 -6.81 -0.92
CA GLY A 344 12.38 -5.76 -0.20
C GLY A 344 12.70 -4.33 -0.65
N ALA A 345 13.37 -4.14 -1.80
CA ALA A 345 13.71 -2.80 -2.32
C ALA A 345 12.47 -1.90 -2.57
N TRP A 346 11.28 -2.49 -2.65
CA TRP A 346 10.01 -1.79 -2.78
C TRP A 346 9.67 -0.93 -1.57
N ARG A 347 10.28 -1.16 -0.39
CA ARG A 347 10.03 -0.39 0.84
C ARG A 347 10.33 1.10 0.64
N GLY A 348 11.36 1.43 -0.14
CA GLY A 348 11.70 2.81 -0.50
C GLY A 348 10.68 3.52 -1.39
N GLN A 349 9.71 2.77 -1.94
CA GLN A 349 8.61 3.32 -2.74
C GLN A 349 7.41 3.77 -1.88
N LEU A 350 7.43 3.47 -0.58
CA LEU A 350 6.39 3.87 0.38
C LEU A 350 6.86 5.04 1.24
N SER A 351 5.89 5.83 1.72
CA SER A 351 6.17 6.81 2.76
C SER A 351 6.45 6.12 4.10
N ALA A 352 7.30 6.75 4.92
CA ALA A 352 7.66 6.23 6.25
C ALA A 352 6.42 5.86 7.10
N GLY A 353 5.38 6.69 7.09
CA GLY A 353 4.15 6.41 7.84
C GLY A 353 3.34 5.21 7.35
N ARG A 354 3.41 4.85 6.05
CA ARG A 354 2.76 3.64 5.52
C ARG A 354 3.58 2.39 5.84
N LEU A 355 4.91 2.49 5.71
CA LEU A 355 5.83 1.41 6.08
C LEU A 355 5.71 1.08 7.58
N ASP A 356 5.65 2.10 8.44
CA ASP A 356 5.45 1.94 9.89
C ASP A 356 4.17 1.17 10.21
N LYS A 357 3.05 1.50 9.55
CA LYS A 357 1.77 0.79 9.74
C LYS A 357 1.87 -0.68 9.33
N ALA A 358 2.58 -0.98 8.24
CA ALA A 358 2.79 -2.34 7.78
C ALA A 358 3.64 -3.14 8.78
N LEU A 359 4.71 -2.53 9.30
CA LEU A 359 5.58 -3.12 10.33
C LEU A 359 4.83 -3.35 11.65
N ASP A 360 4.01 -2.39 12.09
CA ASP A 360 3.16 -2.53 13.28
C ASP A 360 2.19 -3.71 13.13
N LEU A 361 1.55 -3.85 11.95
CA LEU A 361 0.66 -4.97 11.64
C LEU A 361 1.41 -6.32 11.58
N GLN A 362 2.59 -6.34 10.97
CA GLN A 362 3.43 -7.53 10.92
C GLN A 362 3.85 -7.98 12.32
N GLY A 363 4.28 -7.05 13.17
CA GLY A 363 4.63 -7.31 14.56
C GLY A 363 3.45 -7.86 15.37
N GLU A 364 2.24 -7.32 15.17
CA GLU A 364 1.02 -7.84 15.79
C GLU A 364 0.69 -9.27 15.33
N ARG A 365 0.83 -9.56 14.03
CA ARG A 365 0.65 -10.91 13.50
C ARG A 365 1.68 -11.91 14.05
N ALA A 366 2.94 -11.50 14.12
CA ALA A 366 4.01 -12.30 14.71
C ALA A 366 3.75 -12.63 16.19
N ARG A 367 3.24 -11.67 16.98
CA ARG A 367 2.81 -11.91 18.37
C ARG A 367 1.71 -12.97 18.50
N ARG A 368 0.85 -13.10 17.49
CA ARG A 368 -0.21 -14.12 17.41
C ARG A 368 0.29 -15.45 16.82
N GLY A 369 1.59 -15.61 16.60
CA GLY A 369 2.19 -16.79 15.99
C GLY A 369 1.96 -16.91 14.48
N GLN A 370 1.58 -15.81 13.81
CA GLN A 370 1.37 -15.79 12.36
C GLN A 370 2.65 -15.31 11.67
N SER A 371 3.31 -16.21 10.93
CA SER A 371 4.45 -15.86 10.07
C SER A 371 3.92 -15.28 8.75
N VAL A 372 4.03 -13.97 8.59
CA VAL A 372 3.55 -13.24 7.41
C VAL A 372 4.63 -12.25 6.96
N GLY A 373 4.91 -12.23 5.65
CA GLY A 373 5.85 -11.27 5.08
C GLY A 373 5.31 -9.83 5.15
N LEU A 374 6.19 -8.86 4.96
CA LEU A 374 5.82 -7.45 5.12
C LEU A 374 4.92 -6.99 3.97
N LEU A 375 5.13 -7.52 2.76
CA LEU A 375 4.32 -7.20 1.58
C LEU A 375 2.85 -7.61 1.77
N GLU A 376 2.58 -8.72 2.48
CA GLU A 376 1.24 -9.20 2.82
C GLU A 376 0.55 -8.40 3.94
N CYS A 377 1.30 -7.51 4.60
CA CYS A 377 0.75 -6.54 5.54
C CYS A 377 0.35 -5.22 4.87
N LEU A 378 0.67 -5.03 3.58
CA LEU A 378 0.23 -3.87 2.81
C LEU A 378 -1.22 -4.00 2.33
N GLN A 379 -1.89 -2.86 2.20
CA GLN A 379 -3.16 -2.77 1.50
C GLN A 379 -2.95 -2.89 -0.02
N LEU A 380 -3.99 -3.33 -0.74
CA LEU A 380 -3.99 -3.38 -2.21
C LEU A 380 -3.61 -2.03 -2.84
N SER A 381 -4.07 -0.92 -2.27
CA SER A 381 -3.75 0.44 -2.73
C SER A 381 -2.26 0.79 -2.55
N ASP A 382 -1.62 0.32 -1.48
CA ASP A 382 -0.18 0.50 -1.27
C ASP A 382 0.63 -0.34 -2.26
N LYS A 383 0.25 -1.61 -2.46
CA LYS A 383 0.90 -2.50 -3.44
C LYS A 383 0.84 -1.93 -4.86
N LEU A 384 -0.34 -1.49 -5.27
CA LEU A 384 -0.51 -0.85 -6.57
C LEU A 384 0.28 0.46 -6.67
N ALA A 385 0.35 1.26 -5.61
CA ALA A 385 1.16 2.49 -5.61
C ALA A 385 2.65 2.22 -5.79
N ILE A 386 3.17 1.12 -5.22
CA ILE A 386 4.54 0.63 -5.46
C ILE A 386 4.69 0.25 -6.93
N LEU A 387 3.79 -0.61 -7.44
CA LEU A 387 3.87 -1.13 -8.81
C LEU A 387 3.87 -0.01 -9.85
N MET A 388 3.08 1.05 -9.63
CA MET A 388 2.97 2.20 -10.53
C MET A 388 4.17 3.16 -10.46
N GLN A 389 5.20 2.88 -9.65
CA GLN A 389 6.48 3.61 -9.74
C GLN A 389 7.32 3.12 -10.92
N ASP A 390 7.08 1.90 -11.42
CA ASP A 390 7.77 1.37 -12.59
C ASP A 390 7.09 1.84 -13.90
N PRO A 391 7.80 2.57 -14.79
CA PRO A 391 7.22 3.05 -16.04
C PRO A 391 6.77 1.93 -16.99
N ALA A 392 7.43 0.77 -16.97
CA ALA A 392 7.04 -0.36 -17.81
C ALA A 392 5.70 -0.95 -17.34
N GLN A 393 5.50 -1.06 -16.02
CA GLN A 393 4.20 -1.46 -15.47
C GLN A 393 3.09 -0.44 -15.75
N LEU A 394 3.37 0.87 -15.71
CA LEU A 394 2.38 1.88 -16.12
C LEU A 394 1.92 1.67 -17.58
N ALA A 395 2.86 1.40 -18.48
CA ALA A 395 2.58 1.16 -19.89
C ALA A 395 1.86 -0.18 -20.13
N GLU A 396 2.30 -1.26 -19.48
CA GLU A 396 1.66 -2.59 -19.51
C GLU A 396 0.22 -2.50 -18.98
N PHE A 397 0.00 -1.66 -17.97
CA PHE A 397 -1.33 -1.39 -17.45
C PHE A 397 -2.14 -0.39 -18.31
N GLY A 398 -1.62 0.05 -19.45
CA GLY A 398 -2.31 0.95 -20.39
C GLY A 398 -2.51 2.37 -19.86
N TYR A 399 -1.76 2.78 -18.84
CA TYR A 399 -1.88 4.10 -18.23
C TYR A 399 -0.91 5.09 -18.86
N ARG A 400 -1.46 6.19 -19.39
CA ARG A 400 -0.68 7.29 -19.98
C ARG A 400 0.04 8.15 -18.94
N SER A 401 -0.32 8.05 -17.66
CA SER A 401 0.30 8.78 -16.57
C SER A 401 0.05 8.12 -15.21
N LYS A 402 0.92 8.44 -14.24
CA LYS A 402 0.76 8.02 -12.83
C LYS A 402 -0.58 8.48 -12.24
N ARG A 403 -1.02 9.70 -12.55
CA ARG A 403 -2.30 10.24 -12.09
C ARG A 403 -3.50 9.46 -12.63
N ALA A 404 -3.44 9.01 -13.88
CA ALA A 404 -4.46 8.13 -14.45
C ALA A 404 -4.47 6.77 -13.76
N ALA A 405 -3.30 6.21 -13.45
CA ALA A 405 -3.19 4.97 -12.68
C ALA A 405 -3.81 5.12 -11.28
N GLU A 406 -3.49 6.19 -10.56
CA GLU A 406 -4.02 6.49 -9.21
C GLU A 406 -5.55 6.65 -9.16
N ALA A 407 -6.19 7.13 -10.21
CA ALA A 407 -7.65 7.20 -10.30
C ALA A 407 -8.26 5.79 -10.39
N ASN A 408 -7.73 4.94 -11.26
CA ASN A 408 -8.22 3.57 -11.46
C ASN A 408 -7.93 2.66 -10.26
N LEU A 409 -6.80 2.89 -9.59
CA LEU A 409 -6.44 2.29 -8.31
C LEU A 409 -7.56 2.43 -7.26
N ARG A 410 -8.12 3.65 -7.15
CA ARG A 410 -9.21 3.95 -6.21
C ARG A 410 -10.50 3.23 -6.59
N GLU A 411 -10.76 3.04 -7.88
CA GLU A 411 -11.92 2.28 -8.35
C GLU A 411 -11.79 0.80 -8.01
N LEU A 412 -10.61 0.21 -8.17
CA LEU A 412 -10.35 -1.19 -7.78
C LEU A 412 -10.48 -1.39 -6.26
N GLU A 413 -9.96 -0.46 -5.47
CA GLU A 413 -10.13 -0.47 -4.01
C GLU A 413 -11.61 -0.31 -3.61
N SER A 414 -12.33 0.59 -4.28
CA SER A 414 -13.77 0.75 -4.11
C SER A 414 -14.52 -0.54 -4.42
N LEU A 415 -14.25 -1.18 -5.56
CA LEU A 415 -14.86 -2.45 -5.96
C LEU A 415 -14.60 -3.55 -4.90
N ARG A 416 -13.34 -3.70 -4.45
CA ARG A 416 -12.98 -4.64 -3.37
C ARG A 416 -13.82 -4.41 -2.11
N ASN A 417 -13.96 -3.16 -1.68
CA ASN A 417 -14.68 -2.82 -0.46
C ASN A 417 -16.19 -3.08 -0.61
N HIS A 418 -16.79 -2.75 -1.76
CA HIS A 418 -18.21 -3.03 -2.02
C HIS A 418 -18.48 -4.54 -2.07
N LEU A 419 -17.54 -5.32 -2.61
CA LEU A 419 -17.60 -6.78 -2.59
C LEU A 419 -17.58 -7.32 -1.15
N ALA A 420 -16.65 -6.84 -0.33
CA ALA A 420 -16.49 -7.26 1.07
C ALA A 420 -17.68 -6.88 1.97
N HIS A 421 -18.39 -5.80 1.66
CA HIS A 421 -19.51 -5.29 2.47
C HIS A 421 -20.91 -5.56 1.89
N SER A 422 -21.02 -6.43 0.88
CA SER A 422 -22.31 -6.75 0.23
C SER A 422 -23.05 -5.55 -0.41
N GLN A 423 -22.33 -4.49 -0.79
CA GLN A 423 -22.91 -3.27 -1.35
C GLN A 423 -23.14 -3.36 -2.87
N ASP A 424 -24.00 -2.50 -3.40
CA ASP A 424 -24.35 -2.40 -4.83
C ASP A 424 -23.20 -1.85 -5.68
N PHE A 425 -23.11 -2.31 -6.92
CA PHE A 425 -22.13 -1.82 -7.88
C PHE A 425 -22.58 -0.49 -8.49
N VAL A 426 -21.66 0.45 -8.65
CA VAL A 426 -21.87 1.67 -9.42
C VAL A 426 -21.37 1.51 -10.86
N ALA A 427 -21.84 2.36 -11.78
CA ALA A 427 -21.49 2.27 -13.20
C ALA A 427 -19.97 2.26 -13.48
N SER A 428 -19.16 2.95 -12.66
CA SER A 428 -17.68 2.95 -12.80
C SER A 428 -17.05 1.59 -12.46
N HIS A 429 -17.69 0.76 -11.61
CA HIS A 429 -17.20 -0.58 -11.30
C HIS A 429 -17.22 -1.49 -12.52
N TRP A 430 -18.17 -1.32 -13.44
CA TRP A 430 -18.25 -2.14 -14.65
C TRP A 430 -17.01 -2.00 -15.53
N GLN A 431 -16.49 -0.78 -15.70
CA GLN A 431 -15.25 -0.54 -16.45
C GLN A 431 -14.05 -1.23 -15.80
N GLN A 432 -14.01 -1.25 -14.47
CA GLN A 432 -12.97 -1.94 -13.72
C GLN A 432 -13.07 -3.46 -13.87
N ILE A 433 -14.28 -4.02 -13.76
CA ILE A 433 -14.55 -5.44 -13.96
C ILE A 433 -14.11 -5.87 -15.36
N ALA A 434 -14.55 -5.17 -16.40
CA ALA A 434 -14.19 -5.47 -17.79
C ALA A 434 -12.67 -5.45 -18.05
N ARG A 435 -11.93 -4.49 -17.46
CA ARG A 435 -10.46 -4.43 -17.56
C ARG A 435 -9.79 -5.61 -16.86
N MET A 436 -10.22 -5.93 -15.64
CA MET A 436 -9.65 -7.04 -14.89
C MET A 436 -9.91 -8.37 -15.58
N THR A 437 -11.11 -8.57 -16.11
CA THR A 437 -11.51 -9.78 -16.82
C THR A 437 -10.63 -10.01 -18.04
N ARG A 438 -10.42 -8.98 -18.86
CA ARG A 438 -9.56 -9.09 -20.05
C ARG A 438 -8.13 -9.51 -19.70
N ARG A 439 -7.53 -8.87 -18.69
CA ARG A 439 -6.16 -9.21 -18.27
C ARG A 439 -6.04 -10.58 -17.65
N PHE A 440 -7.08 -11.00 -16.93
CA PHE A 440 -7.12 -12.33 -16.38
C PHE A 440 -7.12 -13.38 -17.49
N GLU A 441 -7.87 -13.16 -18.57
CA GLU A 441 -7.83 -14.03 -19.75
C GLU A 441 -6.47 -14.02 -20.43
N GLU A 442 -5.87 -12.84 -20.65
CA GLU A 442 -4.51 -12.72 -21.21
C GLU A 442 -3.47 -13.49 -20.37
N ALA A 443 -3.50 -13.33 -19.04
CA ALA A 443 -2.61 -14.03 -18.12
C ALA A 443 -2.85 -15.56 -18.09
N LEU A 444 -4.08 -16.01 -18.31
CA LEU A 444 -4.43 -17.43 -18.38
C LEU A 444 -4.04 -18.08 -19.71
N MET A 445 -4.04 -17.33 -20.81
CA MET A 445 -3.65 -17.84 -22.14
C MET A 445 -2.14 -18.03 -22.27
N LEU A 446 -1.34 -17.17 -21.63
CA LEU A 446 0.12 -17.28 -21.59
C LEU A 446 0.61 -18.57 -20.91
N ASP A 447 -0.08 -19.05 -19.87
CA ASP A 447 0.26 -20.32 -19.20
C ASP A 447 -0.19 -21.58 -19.97
N ALA A 448 -1.06 -21.44 -20.96
CA ALA A 448 -1.53 -22.54 -21.80
C ALA A 448 -0.67 -22.76 -23.07
N GLY A 449 0.41 -21.98 -23.25
CA GLY A 449 1.27 -22.05 -24.44
C GLY A 449 0.61 -21.50 -25.72
N GLY A 450 -0.44 -20.69 -25.62
CA GLY A 450 -1.15 -20.14 -26.77
C GLY A 450 -0.59 -18.78 -27.19
N ALA A 451 -0.10 -18.69 -28.43
CA ALA A 451 0.15 -17.42 -29.09
C ALA A 451 -1.15 -16.60 -29.19
N LEU A 452 -1.04 -15.28 -29.05
CA LEU A 452 -2.12 -14.32 -29.28
C LEU A 452 -2.71 -14.53 -30.69
N PRO A 453 -4.04 -14.55 -30.87
CA PRO A 453 -4.59 -14.34 -32.21
C PRO A 453 -4.31 -12.89 -32.60
N ASP A 454 -3.62 -12.69 -33.71
CA ASP A 454 -3.37 -11.38 -34.29
C ASP A 454 -4.68 -10.59 -34.40
N GLY A 455 -4.67 -9.38 -33.85
CA GLY A 455 -5.80 -8.47 -33.90
C GLY A 455 -6.16 -8.12 -35.34
N GLY A 456 -7.42 -8.41 -35.69
CA GLY A 456 -8.15 -7.87 -36.83
C GLY A 456 -9.38 -7.13 -36.36
#